data_AF-A0A060YAH3-F1
#
_entry.id   AF-A0A060YAH3-F1
#
_cell.length_a   1.000
_cell.length_b   1.000
_cell.length_c   1.000
_cell.angle_alpha   90.00
_cell.angle_beta   90.00
_cell.angle_gamma   90.00
#
_symmetry.space_group_name_H-M   'P 1'
#
loop_
_entity.id
_entity.type
_entity.pdbx_description
1 polymer ?
#
loop_
_entity_poly.entity_id
_entity_poly.type
_entity_poly.pdbx_seq_one_letter_code
_entity_poly.pdbx_strand_id
1 'polypeptide(L)'
;MGRKSRVKTQKSGTGATAVVSPKEMMNLISDLLQKCSSAAPSPGKEWEEYIQIRGLVEKIRKKQKGISVIFEGSREEFFPELMAWAQESGASCEGVEIANFAGEGFGLRATKDIKAEELFLWIPRTMLMTVESAKNSVLG
;
A
#
# COMPACT_ATOMS: atom_id res chain seq x y z
N MET A 1 35.91 -29.27 47.58
CA MET A 1 35.20 -29.59 46.33
C MET A 1 33.88 -28.85 46.32
N GLY A 2 33.69 -27.88 45.41
CA GLY A 2 32.44 -27.14 45.29
C GLY A 2 32.37 -26.47 43.92
N ARG A 3 31.70 -27.11 42.96
CA ARG A 3 31.49 -26.59 41.60
C ARG A 3 30.53 -25.40 41.68
N LYS A 4 31.00 -24.19 41.36
CA LYS A 4 30.16 -23.02 41.12
C LYS A 4 29.69 -23.01 39.67
N SER A 5 28.40 -23.24 39.44
CA SER A 5 27.75 -23.19 38.14
C SER A 5 27.67 -21.75 37.61
N ARG A 6 28.10 -21.57 36.36
CA ARG A 6 28.04 -20.30 35.62
C ARG A 6 26.71 -20.24 34.87
N VAL A 7 25.76 -19.44 35.36
CA VAL A 7 24.51 -19.15 34.65
C VAL A 7 24.82 -18.23 33.47
N LYS A 8 24.52 -18.70 32.25
CA LYS A 8 24.61 -17.93 31.01
C LYS A 8 23.29 -17.18 30.81
N THR A 9 23.29 -15.88 31.05
CA THR A 9 22.15 -15.00 30.73
C THR A 9 22.08 -14.83 29.21
N GLN A 10 21.10 -15.49 28.58
CA GLN A 10 20.71 -15.21 27.20
C GLN A 10 20.03 -13.84 27.16
N LYS A 11 20.71 -12.84 26.57
CA LYS A 11 20.04 -11.63 26.09
C LYS A 11 19.18 -12.02 24.89
N SER A 12 17.88 -11.90 25.04
CA SER A 12 16.90 -11.90 23.95
C SER A 12 17.15 -10.69 23.05
N GLY A 13 18.03 -10.84 22.07
CA GLY A 13 18.15 -9.92 20.95
C GLY A 13 17.02 -10.19 19.97
N THR A 14 16.08 -9.26 19.88
CA THR A 14 15.24 -9.08 18.68
C THR A 14 16.15 -9.15 17.45
N GLY A 15 15.93 -10.16 16.62
CA GLY A 15 16.78 -10.44 15.47
C GLY A 15 16.81 -9.23 14.54
N ALA A 16 17.95 -8.56 14.49
CA ALA A 16 18.27 -7.65 13.40
C ALA A 16 18.24 -8.48 12.13
N THR A 17 17.19 -8.34 11.32
CA THR A 17 17.18 -8.86 9.96
C THR A 17 18.35 -8.22 9.24
N ALA A 18 19.38 -9.02 8.93
CA ALA A 18 20.54 -8.56 8.18
C ALA A 18 20.07 -7.81 6.92
N VAL A 19 20.62 -6.62 6.70
CA VAL A 19 20.32 -5.81 5.51
C VAL A 19 20.65 -6.67 4.29
N VAL A 20 19.61 -7.01 3.52
CA VAL A 20 19.77 -7.85 2.33
C VAL A 20 20.56 -7.07 1.29
N SER A 21 21.60 -7.70 0.74
CA SER A 21 22.40 -7.06 -0.30
C SER A 21 21.54 -6.77 -1.54
N PRO A 22 21.78 -5.65 -2.25
CA PRO A 22 21.06 -5.36 -3.50
C PRO A 22 21.14 -6.52 -4.50
N LYS A 23 22.28 -7.22 -4.56
CA LYS A 23 22.47 -8.40 -5.42
C LYS A 23 21.53 -9.54 -5.06
N GLU A 24 21.42 -9.87 -3.78
CA GLU A 24 20.49 -10.92 -3.32
C GLU A 24 19.04 -10.55 -3.64
N MET A 25 18.65 -9.28 -3.46
CA MET A 25 17.32 -8.81 -3.82
C MET A 25 17.04 -8.94 -5.32
N MET A 26 17.99 -8.53 -6.17
CA MET A 26 17.87 -8.65 -7.63
C MET A 26 17.75 -10.09 -8.10
N ASN A 27 18.45 -11.02 -7.46
CA ASN A 27 18.30 -12.45 -7.77
C ASN A 27 16.88 -12.93 -7.47
N LEU A 28 16.32 -12.58 -6.29
CA LEU A 28 14.95 -12.96 -5.94
C LEU A 28 13.90 -12.34 -6.88
N ILE A 29 14.12 -11.09 -7.30
CA ILE A 29 13.24 -10.42 -8.27
C ILE A 29 13.32 -11.13 -9.63
N SER A 30 14.51 -11.55 -10.05
CA SER A 30 14.70 -12.29 -11.31
C SER A 30 13.99 -13.65 -11.27
N ASP A 31 14.12 -14.38 -10.15
CA ASP A 31 13.42 -15.66 -9.94
C ASP A 31 11.89 -15.48 -10.00
N LEU A 32 11.36 -14.42 -9.36
CA LEU A 32 9.93 -14.11 -9.38
C LEU A 32 9.45 -13.76 -10.80
N LEU A 33 10.18 -12.90 -11.51
CA LEU A 33 9.86 -12.51 -12.87
C LEU A 33 9.82 -13.73 -13.80
N GLN A 34 10.82 -14.61 -13.71
CA GLN A 34 10.89 -15.83 -14.51
C GLN A 34 9.72 -16.76 -14.19
N LYS A 35 9.38 -16.94 -12.91
CA LYS A 35 8.27 -17.80 -12.50
C LYS A 35 6.92 -17.29 -13.02
N CYS A 36 6.67 -15.99 -12.90
CA CYS A 36 5.42 -15.36 -13.35
C CYS A 36 5.31 -15.21 -14.87
N SER A 37 6.42 -15.32 -15.61
CA SER A 37 6.45 -15.23 -17.08
C SER A 37 6.41 -16.59 -17.78
N SER A 38 6.36 -17.68 -17.02
CA SER A 38 6.28 -19.04 -17.57
C SER A 38 4.90 -19.31 -18.18
N ALA A 39 4.81 -20.29 -19.09
CA ALA A 39 3.53 -20.69 -19.68
C ALA A 39 2.57 -21.15 -18.58
N ALA A 40 1.29 -20.85 -18.76
CA ALA A 40 0.26 -21.22 -17.79
C ALA A 40 0.32 -22.73 -17.49
N PRO A 41 0.29 -23.12 -16.20
CA PRO A 41 0.29 -24.52 -15.82
C PRO A 41 -1.06 -25.15 -16.23
N SER A 42 -1.11 -26.47 -16.24
CA SER A 42 -2.39 -27.17 -16.34
C SER A 42 -3.32 -26.74 -15.18
N PRO A 43 -4.65 -26.64 -15.38
CA PRO A 43 -5.57 -26.18 -14.34
C PRO A 43 -5.42 -26.86 -12.97
N GLY A 44 -5.11 -28.17 -12.95
CA GLY A 44 -4.87 -28.91 -11.71
C GLY A 44 -3.59 -28.54 -10.94
N LYS A 45 -2.73 -27.67 -11.48
CA LYS A 45 -1.46 -27.22 -10.90
C LYS A 45 -1.41 -25.72 -10.60
N GLU A 46 -2.47 -24.97 -10.94
CA GLU A 46 -2.52 -23.52 -10.70
C GLU A 46 -2.37 -23.17 -9.22
N TRP A 47 -2.96 -23.97 -8.32
CA TRP A 47 -2.82 -23.77 -6.88
C TRP A 47 -1.38 -23.99 -6.39
N GLU A 48 -0.70 -25.02 -6.89
CA GLU A 48 0.69 -25.31 -6.54
C GLU A 48 1.60 -24.16 -7.02
N GLU A 49 1.38 -23.67 -8.23
CA GLU A 49 2.09 -22.51 -8.76
C GLU A 49 1.79 -21.25 -7.96
N TYR A 50 0.53 -20.99 -7.61
CA TYR A 50 0.13 -19.88 -6.75
C TYR A 50 0.90 -19.89 -5.43
N ILE A 51 0.99 -21.05 -4.76
CA ILE A 51 1.77 -21.19 -3.52
C ILE A 51 3.24 -20.86 -3.74
N GLN A 52 3.84 -21.33 -4.85
CA GLN A 52 5.24 -21.03 -5.18
C GLN A 52 5.48 -19.54 -5.40
N ILE A 53 4.62 -18.88 -6.17
CA ILE A 53 4.68 -17.42 -6.43
C ILE A 53 4.50 -16.65 -5.12
N ARG A 54 3.48 -16.99 -4.33
CA ARG A 54 3.23 -16.37 -3.02
C ARG A 54 4.44 -16.53 -2.08
N GLY A 55 5.08 -17.71 -2.09
CA GLY A 55 6.29 -17.97 -1.32
C GLY A 55 7.44 -17.04 -1.68
N LEU A 56 7.67 -16.80 -2.98
CA LEU A 56 8.67 -15.84 -3.47
C LEU A 56 8.33 -14.41 -3.08
N VAL A 57 7.06 -13.99 -3.28
CA VAL A 57 6.57 -12.65 -2.90
C VAL A 57 6.77 -12.40 -1.41
N GLU A 58 6.38 -13.33 -0.53
CA GLU A 58 6.56 -13.16 0.91
C GLU A 58 8.02 -13.15 1.34
N LYS A 59 8.89 -13.93 0.66
CA LYS A 59 10.33 -13.91 0.90
C LYS A 59 10.94 -12.55 0.56
N ILE A 60 10.53 -11.93 -0.55
CA ILE A 60 10.93 -10.58 -0.95
C ILE A 60 10.38 -9.55 0.04
N ARG A 61 9.07 -9.60 0.33
CA ARG A 61 8.39 -8.65 1.22
C ARG A 61 9.02 -8.59 2.61
N LYS A 62 9.34 -9.74 3.22
CA LYS A 62 10.02 -9.82 4.54
C LYS A 62 11.44 -9.25 4.55
N LYS A 63 12.06 -9.11 3.38
CA LYS A 63 13.39 -8.52 3.19
C LYS A 63 13.34 -7.04 2.82
N GLN A 64 12.15 -6.51 2.53
CA GLN A 64 11.90 -5.09 2.26
C GLN A 64 11.39 -4.37 3.52
N LYS A 65 11.36 -3.04 3.48
CA LYS A 65 10.93 -2.20 4.60
C LYS A 65 9.42 -1.89 4.60
N GLY A 66 8.64 -2.58 3.76
CA GLY A 66 7.24 -2.22 3.52
C GLY A 66 7.12 -1.01 2.59
N ILE A 67 6.17 -0.12 2.89
CA ILE A 67 5.92 1.10 2.12
C ILE A 67 7.14 2.04 2.26
N SER A 68 7.67 2.54 1.14
CA SER A 68 8.91 3.33 1.13
C SER A 68 8.75 4.76 1.68
N VAL A 69 7.58 5.38 1.46
CA VAL A 69 7.25 6.71 1.96
C VAL A 69 6.03 6.58 2.87
N ILE A 70 6.22 6.92 4.14
CA ILE A 70 5.17 6.90 5.16
C ILE A 70 4.94 8.36 5.56
N PHE A 71 3.68 8.79 5.52
CA PHE A 71 3.29 10.11 6.04
C PHE A 71 3.05 10.00 7.55
N GLU A 72 3.54 10.97 8.32
CA GLU A 72 3.23 11.07 9.74
C GLU A 72 1.79 11.58 9.93
N GLY A 73 1.04 10.96 10.83
CA GLY A 73 -0.38 11.29 11.06
C GLY A 73 -1.33 10.19 10.59
N SER A 74 -2.57 10.26 11.06
CA SER A 74 -3.67 9.39 10.62
C SER A 74 -4.26 9.87 9.28
N ARG A 75 -4.97 9.00 8.56
CA ARG A 75 -5.52 9.31 7.24
C ARG A 75 -6.44 10.55 7.27
N GLU A 76 -7.21 10.66 8.35
CA GLU A 76 -8.20 11.71 8.57
C GLU A 76 -7.61 13.10 8.81
N GLU A 77 -6.37 13.17 9.29
CA GLU A 77 -5.64 14.43 9.45
C GLU A 77 -5.36 15.12 8.11
N PHE A 78 -5.34 14.37 7.00
CA PHE A 78 -5.10 14.90 5.66
C PHE A 78 -6.37 15.30 4.90
N PHE A 79 -7.56 14.97 5.42
CA PHE A 79 -8.82 15.34 4.75
C PHE A 79 -9.05 16.84 4.63
N PRO A 80 -8.74 17.69 5.63
CA PRO A 80 -8.87 19.14 5.47
C PRO A 80 -8.02 19.69 4.31
N GLU A 81 -6.79 19.19 4.14
CA GLU A 81 -5.91 19.57 3.04
C GLU A 81 -6.47 19.12 1.68
N LEU A 82 -6.99 17.90 1.60
CA LEU A 82 -7.67 17.41 0.40
C LEU A 82 -8.86 18.29 0.00
N MET A 83 -9.70 18.67 0.96
CA MET A 83 -10.89 19.49 0.70
C MET A 83 -10.52 20.93 0.28
N ALA A 84 -9.48 21.50 0.89
CA ALA A 84 -8.95 22.82 0.51
C ALA A 84 -8.40 22.79 -0.92
N TRP A 85 -7.53 21.81 -1.24
CA TRP A 85 -6.98 21.64 -2.58
C TRP A 85 -8.05 21.42 -3.65
N ALA A 86 -9.07 20.62 -3.32
CA ALA A 86 -10.20 20.38 -4.21
C ALA A 86 -10.99 21.66 -4.50
N GLN A 87 -11.26 22.46 -3.47
CA GLN A 87 -11.96 23.74 -3.61
C GLN A 87 -11.15 24.74 -4.45
N GLU A 88 -9.85 24.86 -4.19
CA GLU A 88 -8.94 25.70 -4.98
C GLU A 88 -8.88 25.29 -6.45
N SER A 89 -8.99 23.98 -6.72
CA SER A 89 -8.98 23.41 -8.06
C SER A 89 -10.33 23.52 -8.80
N GLY A 90 -11.39 23.98 -8.12
CA GLY A 90 -12.72 24.21 -8.69
C GLY A 90 -13.70 23.04 -8.56
N ALA A 91 -13.43 22.06 -7.69
CA ALA A 91 -14.39 21.01 -7.37
C ALA A 91 -15.49 21.51 -6.42
N SER A 92 -16.62 20.82 -6.46
CA SER A 92 -17.67 20.96 -5.44
C SER A 92 -17.19 20.38 -4.11
N CYS A 93 -17.19 21.19 -3.06
CA CYS A 93 -16.84 20.77 -1.70
C CYS A 93 -17.99 20.97 -0.69
N GLU A 94 -19.20 21.29 -1.16
CA GLU A 94 -20.35 21.62 -0.31
C GLU A 94 -21.36 20.48 -0.22
N GLY A 95 -22.08 20.39 0.90
CA GLY A 95 -23.17 19.44 1.09
C GLY A 95 -22.75 18.00 1.40
N VAL A 96 -21.45 17.73 1.47
CA VAL A 96 -20.88 16.44 1.88
C VAL A 96 -19.69 16.62 2.82
N GLU A 97 -19.44 15.64 3.66
CA GLU A 97 -18.25 15.53 4.51
C GLU A 97 -17.66 14.12 4.45
N ILE A 98 -16.38 13.99 4.79
CA ILE A 98 -15.73 12.68 4.86
C ILE A 98 -15.99 12.07 6.24
N ALA A 99 -16.57 10.88 6.27
CA ALA A 99 -16.92 10.16 7.50
C ALA A 99 -16.45 8.70 7.43
N ASN A 100 -16.17 8.09 8.59
CA ASN A 100 -15.83 6.67 8.69
C ASN A 100 -17.09 5.84 8.99
N PHE A 101 -17.33 4.82 8.19
CA PHE A 101 -18.45 3.88 8.29
C PHE A 101 -17.92 2.49 8.67
N ALA A 102 -18.58 1.83 9.62
CA ALA A 102 -18.04 0.62 10.25
C ALA A 102 -17.85 -0.57 9.28
N GLY A 103 -18.63 -0.67 8.19
CA GLY A 103 -18.52 -1.74 7.20
C GLY A 103 -17.72 -1.36 5.94
N GLU A 104 -17.75 -0.09 5.57
CA GLU A 104 -17.28 0.42 4.30
C GLU A 104 -15.97 1.22 4.40
N GLY A 105 -15.58 1.61 5.63
CA GLY A 105 -14.46 2.53 5.87
C GLY A 105 -14.84 3.98 5.58
N PHE A 106 -13.88 4.80 5.15
CA PHE A 106 -14.15 6.20 4.84
C PHE A 106 -14.99 6.38 3.57
N GLY A 107 -16.02 7.21 3.64
CA GLY A 107 -16.88 7.61 2.52
C GLY A 107 -17.39 9.04 2.68
N LEU A 108 -18.34 9.42 1.81
CA LEU A 108 -18.99 10.73 1.87
C LEU A 108 -20.35 10.64 2.56
N ARG A 109 -20.57 11.48 3.56
CA ARG A 109 -21.86 11.67 4.23
C ARG A 109 -22.47 12.99 3.78
N ALA A 110 -23.74 12.97 3.39
CA ALA A 110 -24.45 14.21 3.08
C ALA A 110 -24.63 15.04 4.35
N THR A 111 -24.39 16.35 4.27
CA THR A 111 -24.61 17.32 5.37
C THR A 111 -25.90 18.13 5.18
N LYS A 112 -26.60 17.88 4.08
CA LYS A 112 -27.92 18.41 3.71
C LYS A 112 -28.69 17.34 2.93
N ASP A 113 -29.99 17.53 2.77
CA ASP A 113 -30.78 16.67 1.88
C ASP A 113 -30.31 16.87 0.43
N ILE A 114 -30.05 15.76 -0.26
CA ILE A 114 -29.67 15.73 -1.68
C ILE A 114 -30.75 14.95 -2.41
N LYS A 115 -31.35 15.55 -3.44
CA LYS A 115 -32.42 14.89 -4.21
C LYS A 115 -31.84 13.92 -5.23
N ALA A 116 -32.64 12.92 -5.60
CA ALA A 116 -32.35 12.12 -6.78
C ALA A 116 -32.17 13.05 -8.00
N GLU A 117 -31.17 12.74 -8.84
CA GLU A 117 -30.80 13.52 -10.03
C GLU A 117 -30.17 14.90 -9.77
N GLU A 118 -29.97 15.31 -8.50
CA GLU A 118 -29.24 16.53 -8.18
C GLU A 118 -27.74 16.37 -8.51
N LEU A 119 -27.19 17.30 -9.29
CA LEU A 119 -25.74 17.40 -9.48
C LEU A 119 -25.12 18.00 -8.20
N PHE A 120 -24.75 17.15 -7.26
CA PHE A 120 -24.16 17.55 -5.98
C PHE A 120 -22.63 17.44 -5.95
N LEU A 121 -22.01 16.77 -6.93
CA LEU A 121 -20.56 16.59 -7.01
C LEU A 121 -20.03 16.73 -8.44
N TRP A 122 -19.00 17.56 -8.64
CA TRP A 122 -18.22 17.65 -9.88
C TRP A 122 -16.73 17.81 -9.57
N ILE A 123 -15.89 17.14 -10.38
CA ILE A 123 -14.43 17.15 -10.24
C ILE A 123 -13.82 17.62 -11.56
N PRO A 124 -13.12 18.77 -11.58
CA PRO A 124 -12.38 19.24 -12.75
C PRO A 124 -11.30 18.26 -13.20
N ARG A 125 -11.08 18.16 -14.52
CA ARG A 125 -10.07 17.26 -15.11
C ARG A 125 -8.66 17.50 -14.57
N THR A 126 -8.34 18.73 -14.20
CA THR A 126 -7.05 19.14 -13.64
C THR A 126 -6.71 18.43 -12.33
N MET A 127 -7.71 17.93 -11.59
CA MET A 127 -7.50 17.16 -10.36
C MET A 127 -7.25 15.67 -10.60
N LEU A 128 -7.44 15.18 -11.83
CA LEU A 128 -7.30 13.76 -12.12
C LEU A 128 -5.84 13.41 -12.42
N MET A 129 -5.40 12.28 -11.86
CA MET A 129 -4.20 11.59 -12.34
C MET A 129 -4.59 10.71 -13.52
N THR A 130 -4.04 11.00 -14.70
CA THR A 130 -4.37 10.34 -15.97
C THR A 130 -3.12 9.77 -16.64
N VAL A 131 -3.29 8.94 -17.68
CA VAL A 131 -2.17 8.48 -18.52
C VAL A 131 -1.42 9.66 -19.13
N GLU A 132 -2.13 10.73 -19.52
CA GLU A 132 -1.53 11.95 -20.05
C GLU A 132 -0.68 12.67 -19.00
N SER A 133 -1.20 12.84 -17.77
CA SER A 133 -0.41 13.48 -16.71
C SER A 133 0.79 12.63 -16.30
N ALA A 134 0.69 11.30 -16.38
CA ALA A 134 1.83 10.41 -16.14
C ALA A 134 2.94 10.58 -17.19
N LYS A 135 2.60 10.67 -18.48
CA LYS A 135 3.57 10.93 -19.57
C LYS A 135 4.27 12.28 -19.45
N ASN A 136 3.60 13.25 -18.83
CA ASN A 136 4.13 14.59 -18.61
C ASN A 136 4.78 14.76 -17.21
N SER A 137 4.94 13.67 -16.45
CA SER A 137 5.56 13.66 -15.12
C SER A 137 7.02 13.19 -15.20
N VAL A 138 7.68 13.04 -14.05
CA VAL A 138 9.04 12.45 -13.96
C VAL A 138 9.12 10.99 -14.44
N LEU A 139 7.98 10.32 -14.65
CA LEU A 139 7.92 8.93 -15.13
C LEU A 139 8.03 8.80 -16.67
N GLY A 140 7.59 9.82 -17.42
CA GLY A 140 7.51 9.80 -18.89
C GLY A 140 8.77 10.31 -19.57
#